data_AF-A0A484UQ16-F1
#
_entry.id   AF-A0A484UQ16-F1
#
_cell.length_a   1.000
_cell.length_b   1.000
_cell.length_c   1.000
_cell.angle_alpha   90.00
_cell.angle_beta   90.00
_cell.angle_gamma   90.00
#
_symmetry.space_group_name_H-M   'P 1'
#
loop_
_entity.id
_entity.type
_entity.pdbx_description
1 polymer ?
#
loop_
_entity_poly.entity_id
_entity_poly.type
_entity_poly.pdbx_seq_one_letter_code
_entity_poly.pdbx_strand_id
1 'polypeptide(L)'
;MAPVQADVAEPAAAANQVSGVSLDLPLREARDAFERIYFEYHLGRENHSMTRVSEKTGLERTHLYRKLKQLGIESSRKRSL
;
A
#
# COMPACT_ATOMS: atom_id res chain seq x y z
N MET A 1 26.20 33.29 29.74
CA MET A 1 24.91 32.61 30.01
C MET A 1 24.31 32.23 28.66
N ALA A 2 23.94 30.95 28.53
CA ALA A 2 23.57 30.20 27.32
C ALA A 2 22.20 30.62 26.72
N PRO A 3 21.70 30.04 25.58
CA PRO A 3 22.28 28.97 24.77
C PRO A 3 22.27 29.17 23.25
N VAL A 4 23.14 28.39 22.61
CA VAL A 4 23.16 28.03 21.19
C VAL A 4 21.86 27.29 20.83
N GLN A 5 21.15 27.76 19.81
CA GLN A 5 20.04 27.02 19.20
C GLN A 5 20.64 25.93 18.32
N ALA A 6 20.56 24.70 18.82
CA ALA A 6 20.90 23.51 18.07
C ALA A 6 19.87 23.32 16.95
N ASP A 7 20.38 23.36 15.72
CA ASP A 7 19.78 22.72 14.57
C ASP A 7 19.54 21.24 14.91
N VAL A 8 18.29 20.86 15.08
CA VAL A 8 17.89 19.44 15.06
C VAL A 8 16.96 19.28 13.88
N ALA A 9 17.57 19.19 12.71
CA ALA A 9 17.00 18.44 11.61
C ALA A 9 16.67 17.03 12.13
N GLU A 10 15.38 16.71 12.23
CA GLU A 10 14.91 15.34 12.41
C GLU A 10 14.70 14.70 11.03
N PRO A 11 15.60 13.85 10.53
CA PRO A 11 15.26 12.87 9.51
C PRO A 11 15.02 11.51 10.20
N ALA A 12 14.17 11.46 11.22
CA ALA A 12 13.87 10.20 11.92
C ALA A 12 12.76 9.37 11.23
N ALA A 13 12.02 9.95 10.27
CA ALA A 13 10.87 9.29 9.64
C ALA A 13 11.22 8.23 8.59
N ALA A 14 12.48 8.11 8.17
CA ALA A 14 12.89 7.22 7.08
C ALA A 14 13.34 5.81 7.54
N ALA A 15 13.65 5.62 8.83
CA ALA A 15 14.22 4.36 9.32
C ALA A 15 13.20 3.24 9.57
N ASN A 16 11.91 3.58 9.64
CA ASN A 16 10.82 2.65 9.98
C ASN A 16 9.94 2.28 8.77
N GLN A 17 10.48 2.44 7.56
CA GLN A 17 9.82 2.17 6.29
C GLN A 17 10.25 0.79 5.78
N VAL A 18 9.36 -0.19 5.76
CA VAL A 18 9.61 -1.48 5.10
C VAL A 18 8.83 -1.49 3.80
N SER A 19 9.54 -1.44 2.66
CA SER A 19 8.94 -1.51 1.32
C SER A 19 7.81 -0.48 1.07
N GLY A 20 7.93 0.74 1.63
CA GLY A 20 6.93 1.82 1.50
C GLY A 20 5.77 1.76 2.51
N VAL A 21 5.82 0.83 3.47
CA VAL A 21 4.90 0.79 4.61
C VAL A 21 5.61 1.35 5.84
N SER A 22 5.09 2.45 6.39
CA SER A 22 5.58 2.99 7.66
C SER A 22 5.09 2.12 8.81
N LEU A 23 6.00 1.58 9.63
CA LEU A 23 5.62 0.85 10.86
C LEU A 23 5.23 1.77 12.01
N ASP A 24 5.34 3.09 11.80
CA ASP A 24 4.89 4.13 12.74
C ASP A 24 3.37 4.36 12.67
N LEU A 25 2.74 3.87 11.59
CA LEU A 25 1.30 3.93 11.39
C LEU A 25 0.61 2.87 12.27
N PRO A 26 -0.65 3.12 12.71
CA PRO A 26 -1.42 2.11 13.40
C PRO A 26 -1.54 0.85 12.54
N LEU A 27 -1.53 -0.33 13.17
CA LEU A 27 -1.48 -1.63 12.52
C LEU A 27 -2.50 -1.80 11.37
N ARG A 28 -3.68 -1.19 11.52
CA ARG A 28 -4.71 -1.17 10.48
C ARG A 28 -4.23 -0.49 9.21
N GLU A 29 -3.64 0.70 9.31
CA GLU A 29 -3.15 1.46 8.16
C GLU A 29 -1.92 0.81 7.54
N ALA A 30 -1.01 0.29 8.37
CA ALA A 30 0.14 -0.47 7.88
C ALA A 30 -0.30 -1.71 7.08
N ARG A 31 -1.33 -2.42 7.56
CA ARG A 31 -1.91 -3.55 6.83
C ARG A 31 -2.55 -3.10 5.52
N ASP A 32 -3.36 -2.05 5.55
CA ASP A 32 -4.03 -1.54 4.34
C ASP A 32 -2.99 -1.09 3.29
N ALA A 33 -1.88 -0.46 3.71
CA ALA A 33 -0.77 -0.09 2.83
C ALA A 33 -0.08 -1.32 2.19
N PHE A 34 0.23 -2.35 2.99
CA PHE A 34 0.77 -3.61 2.47
C PHE A 34 -0.18 -4.26 1.46
N GLU A 35 -1.47 -4.36 1.83
CA GLU A 35 -2.49 -4.98 0.98
C GLU A 35 -2.62 -4.22 -0.34
N ARG A 36 -2.53 -2.89 -0.29
CA ARG A 36 -2.55 -2.04 -1.48
C ARG A 36 -1.42 -2.38 -2.46
N ILE A 37 -0.18 -2.39 -1.97
CA ILE A 37 1.00 -2.70 -2.78
C ILE A 37 0.90 -4.13 -3.34
N TYR A 38 0.47 -5.09 -2.52
CA TYR A 38 0.32 -6.49 -2.92
C TYR A 38 -0.70 -6.66 -4.05
N PHE A 39 -1.88 -6.04 -3.93
CA PHE A 39 -2.89 -6.12 -4.97
C PHE A 39 -2.48 -5.37 -6.23
N GLU A 40 -1.94 -4.15 -6.13
CA GLU A 40 -1.47 -3.39 -7.30
C GLU A 40 -0.41 -4.17 -8.09
N TYR A 41 0.52 -4.82 -7.40
CA TYR A 41 1.52 -5.70 -8.01
C TYR A 41 0.89 -6.86 -8.79
N HIS A 42 -0.07 -7.57 -8.19
CA HIS A 42 -0.73 -8.70 -8.85
C HIS A 42 -1.68 -8.27 -9.97
N LEU A 43 -2.41 -7.16 -9.79
CA LEU A 43 -3.25 -6.55 -10.83
C LEU A 43 -2.40 -6.15 -12.05
N GLY A 44 -1.25 -5.51 -11.84
CA GLY A 44 -0.34 -5.16 -12.91
C GLY A 44 0.16 -6.39 -13.68
N ARG A 45 0.59 -7.44 -12.97
CA ARG A 45 1.12 -8.67 -13.59
C ARG A 45 0.06 -9.48 -14.35
N GLU A 46 -1.17 -9.54 -13.82
CA GLU A 46 -2.26 -10.33 -14.42
C GLU A 46 -3.14 -9.50 -15.38
N ASN A 47 -2.65 -8.37 -15.90
CA ASN A 47 -3.40 -7.51 -16.83
C ASN A 47 -4.76 -7.04 -16.29
N HIS A 48 -4.83 -6.79 -14.98
CA HIS A 48 -6.03 -6.45 -14.25
C HIS A 48 -7.13 -7.52 -14.29
N SER A 49 -6.78 -8.78 -14.58
CA SER A 49 -7.71 -9.90 -14.57
C SER A 49 -8.07 -10.29 -13.13
N MET A 50 -9.27 -9.91 -12.70
CA MET A 50 -9.73 -10.21 -11.34
C MET A 50 -9.84 -11.71 -11.05
N THR A 51 -10.16 -12.52 -12.05
CA THR A 51 -10.19 -13.99 -11.91
C THR A 51 -8.79 -14.51 -11.55
N ARG A 52 -7.77 -14.10 -12.30
CA ARG A 52 -6.41 -14.56 -12.03
C ARG A 52 -5.85 -14.02 -10.73
N VAL A 53 -6.17 -12.77 -10.37
CA VAL A 53 -5.79 -12.20 -9.08
C VAL A 53 -6.47 -12.92 -7.93
N SER A 54 -7.75 -13.29 -8.04
CA SER A 54 -8.42 -14.12 -7.01
C SER A 54 -7.77 -15.50 -6.86
N GLU A 55 -7.45 -16.16 -7.98
CA GLU A 55 -6.77 -17.47 -7.96
C GLU A 55 -5.37 -17.37 -7.35
N LYS A 56 -4.62 -16.31 -7.66
CA LYS A 56 -3.26 -16.09 -7.14
C LYS A 56 -3.23 -15.71 -5.67
N THR A 57 -4.15 -14.88 -5.23
CA THR A 57 -4.22 -14.41 -3.85
C THR A 57 -5.00 -15.36 -2.93
N GLY A 58 -5.73 -16.31 -3.52
CA GLY A 58 -6.62 -17.23 -2.79
C GLY A 58 -7.84 -16.53 -2.19
N LEU A 59 -8.09 -15.26 -2.55
CA LEU A 59 -9.27 -14.53 -2.12
C LEU A 59 -10.44 -14.79 -3.07
N GLU A 60 -11.60 -15.10 -2.49
CA GLU A 60 -12.88 -15.06 -3.19
C GLU A 60 -13.07 -13.72 -3.93
N ARG A 61 -13.58 -13.78 -5.18
CA ARG A 61 -13.73 -12.60 -6.05
C ARG A 61 -14.56 -11.49 -5.38
N THR A 62 -15.64 -11.84 -4.69
CA THR A 62 -16.51 -10.89 -3.97
C THR A 62 -15.74 -10.16 -2.86
N HIS A 63 -14.85 -10.87 -2.16
CA HIS A 63 -14.02 -10.28 -1.11
C HIS A 63 -12.92 -9.42 -1.70
N LEU A 64 -12.30 -9.86 -2.81
CA LEU A 64 -11.32 -9.08 -3.55
C LEU A 64 -11.91 -7.73 -3.98
N TYR A 65 -13.11 -7.70 -4.57
CA TYR A 65 -13.78 -6.45 -4.96
C TYR A 65 -14.00 -5.50 -3.79
N ARG A 66 -14.51 -6.01 -2.65
CA ARG A 66 -14.67 -5.19 -1.44
C ARG A 66 -13.34 -4.63 -0.97
N LYS A 67 -12.30 -5.46 -0.98
CA LYS A 67 -10.95 -5.08 -0.53
C LYS A 67 -10.35 -4.00 -1.42
N LEU A 68 -10.36 -4.18 -2.74
CA LEU A 68 -9.87 -3.18 -3.69
C LEU A 68 -10.63 -1.85 -3.56
N LYS A 69 -11.95 -1.89 -3.39
CA LYS A 69 -12.76 -0.69 -3.17
C LYS A 69 -12.41 0.02 -1.86
N GLN A 70 -12.18 -0.72 -0.78
CA GLN A 70 -11.76 -0.15 0.52
C GLN A 70 -10.35 0.47 0.46
N LEU A 71 -9.45 -0.14 -0.32
CA LEU A 71 -8.08 0.32 -0.50
C LEU A 71 -7.93 1.42 -1.57
N GLY A 72 -9.01 1.75 -2.29
CA GLY A 72 -9.00 2.74 -3.37
C GLY A 72 -8.21 2.31 -4.61
N ILE A 73 -8.16 1.00 -4.89
CA ILE A 73 -7.45 0.43 -6.04
C ILE A 73 -8.44 0.21 -7.18
N GLU A 74 -8.18 0.83 -8.33
CA GLU A 74 -9.00 0.64 -9.51
C GLU A 74 -8.62 -0.65 -10.24
N SER A 75 -9.55 -1.60 -10.34
CA SER A 75 -9.34 -2.87 -11.05
C SER A 75 -9.52 -2.77 -12.56
N SER A 76 -9.86 -1.59 -13.08
CA SER A 76 -10.00 -1.37 -14.51
C SER A 76 -8.71 -0.77 -15.05
N ARG A 77 -8.21 -1.29 -16.18
CA ARG A 77 -7.10 -0.69 -16.91
C ARG A 77 -7.54 0.71 -17.34
N LYS A 78 -7.27 1.74 -16.53
CA LYS A 78 -7.31 3.13 -17.00
C LYS A 78 -6.29 3.18 -18.13
N ARG A 79 -6.82 3.14 -19.34
CA ARG A 79 -6.10 3.46 -20.57
C ARG A 79 -5.64 4.90 -20.38
N SER A 80 -4.43 5.09 -19.87
CA SER A 80 -3.70 6.33 -20.04
C SER A 80 -3.55 6.49 -21.55
N LEU A 81 -4.42 7.34 -22.12
CA LEU A 81 -4.24 7.95 -23.43
C LEU A 81 -3.06 8.91 -23.36
#